data_AF-A0A947P8P2-F1
#
_entry.id   AF-A0A947P8P2-F1
#
_cell.length_a   1.000
_cell.length_b   1.000
_cell.length_c   1.000
_cell.angle_alpha   90.00
_cell.angle_beta   90.00
_cell.angle_gamma   90.00
#
_symmetry.space_group_name_H-M   'P 1'
#
loop_
_entity.id
_entity.type
_entity.pdbx_description
1 polymer ?
#
loop_
_entity_poly.entity_id
_entity_poly.type
_entity_poly.pdbx_seq_one_letter_code
_entity_poly.pdbx_strand_id
1 'polypeptide(L)'
;MIARQYKTAAAFRTALENRLQKLAASEAVDVQRLRRQVAFDRFLCRLFRYSASAWVLKGGYAMELRIKAARTTRDIDLGLRQVPETLPWPRERC
;
A
#
# COMPACT_ATOMS: atom_id res chain seq x y z
N MET A 1 -11.69 9.15 16.32
CA MET A 1 -10.39 9.71 15.87
C MET A 1 -10.65 11.10 15.29
N ILE A 2 -10.03 12.15 15.84
CA ILE A 2 -10.16 13.51 15.30
C ILE A 2 -9.29 13.59 14.03
N ALA A 3 -9.90 13.91 12.89
CA ALA A 3 -9.16 14.16 11.66
C ALA A 3 -8.35 15.46 11.81
N ARG A 4 -7.02 15.36 11.72
CA ARG A 4 -6.18 16.56 11.66
C ARG A 4 -6.40 17.25 10.32
N GLN A 5 -6.87 18.49 10.35
CA GLN A 5 -7.01 19.32 9.15
C GLN A 5 -5.71 20.05 8.87
N TYR A 6 -5.28 20.05 7.60
CA TYR A 6 -4.12 20.79 7.13
C TYR A 6 -4.58 21.80 6.09
N LYS A 7 -4.08 23.04 6.19
CA LYS A 7 -4.48 24.13 5.29
C LYS A 7 -4.08 23.89 3.82
N THR A 8 -3.01 23.14 3.58
CA THR A 8 -2.51 22.82 2.23
C THR A 8 -2.03 21.38 2.13
N ALA A 9 -1.99 20.85 0.90
CA ALA A 9 -1.43 19.53 0.63
C ALA A 9 0.08 19.46 0.98
N ALA A 10 0.81 20.57 0.81
CA ALA A 10 2.20 20.67 1.22
C ALA A 10 2.35 20.56 2.75
N ALA A 11 1.51 21.25 3.51
CA ALA A 11 1.51 21.17 4.98
C ALA A 11 1.19 19.74 5.46
N PHE A 12 0.25 19.05 4.81
CA PHE A 12 -0.02 17.63 5.08
C PHE A 12 1.21 16.75 4.79
N ARG A 13 1.86 16.94 3.63
CA ARG A 13 3.05 16.17 3.24
C ARG A 13 4.18 16.35 4.25
N THR A 14 4.49 17.59 4.64
CA THR A 14 5.53 17.87 5.65
C THR A 14 5.19 17.24 6.99
N ALA A 15 3.94 17.34 7.45
CA ALA A 15 3.52 16.75 8.71
C ALA A 15 3.59 15.21 8.69
N LEU A 16 3.22 14.59 7.57
CA LEU A 16 3.35 13.15 7.36
C LEU A 16 4.81 12.71 7.40
N GLU A 17 5.68 13.36 6.63
CA GLU A 17 7.12 13.04 6.58
C GLU A 17 7.78 13.18 7.95
N ASN A 18 7.49 14.25 8.69
CA ASN A 18 8.00 14.44 10.04
C ASN A 18 7.58 13.31 10.99
N ARG A 19 6.34 12.80 10.84
CA ARG A 19 5.86 11.68 11.65
C ARG A 19 6.55 10.36 11.27
N LEU A 20 6.77 10.12 9.97
CA LEU A 20 7.47 8.93 9.50
C LEU A 20 8.94 8.94 9.96
N GLN A 21 9.62 10.08 9.90
CA GLN A 21 11.00 10.20 10.39
C GLN A 21 11.10 9.94 11.90
N LYS A 22 10.17 10.49 12.69
CA LYS A 22 10.13 10.24 14.14
C LYS A 22 9.90 8.76 14.45
N LEU A 23 8.98 8.11 13.74
CA LEU A 23 8.68 6.70 13.92
C LEU A 23 9.87 5.81 13.51
N ALA A 24 10.50 6.13 12.37
CA ALA A 24 11.69 5.43 11.90
C ALA A 24 12.83 5.48 12.94
N ALA A 25 13.07 6.66 13.52
CA ALA A 25 14.07 6.85 14.56
C ALA A 25 13.73 6.09 15.84
N SER A 26 12.46 6.12 16.29
CA SER A 26 12.06 5.44 17.54
C SER A 26 12.08 3.93 17.46
N GLU A 27 11.77 3.37 16.28
CA GLU A 27 11.68 1.92 16.07
C GLU A 27 12.95 1.34 15.42
N ALA A 28 13.96 2.16 15.15
CA ALA A 28 15.18 1.79 14.44
C ALA A 28 14.90 1.06 13.09
N VAL A 29 13.91 1.56 12.35
CA VAL A 29 13.52 1.02 11.04
C VAL A 29 13.85 1.99 9.92
N ASP A 30 14.05 1.47 8.71
CA ASP A 30 14.24 2.29 7.51
C ASP A 30 12.98 3.13 7.22
N VAL A 31 13.15 4.46 7.18
CA VAL A 31 12.07 5.40 6.83
C VAL A 31 11.45 5.13 5.46
N GLN A 32 12.22 4.59 4.51
CA GLN A 32 11.70 4.23 3.19
C GLN A 32 10.71 3.07 3.26
N ARG A 33 10.85 2.17 4.24
CA ARG A 33 9.85 1.12 4.50
C ARG A 33 8.54 1.73 4.94
N LEU A 34 8.57 2.67 5.88
CA LEU A 34 7.36 3.35 6.37
C LEU A 34 6.69 4.18 5.26
N ARG A 35 7.47 4.85 4.42
CA ARG A 35 6.95 5.57 3.24
C ARG A 35 6.23 4.63 2.27
N ARG A 36 6.82 3.49 1.95
CA ARG A 36 6.19 2.47 1.10
C ARG A 36 4.90 1.94 1.72
N GLN A 37 4.92 1.63 3.01
CA GLN A 37 3.73 1.18 3.73
C GLN A 37 2.58 2.19 3.64
N VAL A 38 2.84 3.48 3.87
CA VAL A 38 1.81 4.52 3.72
C VAL A 38 1.27 4.56 2.29
N ALA A 39 2.14 4.52 1.27
CA ALA A 39 1.71 4.54 -0.12
C ALA A 39 0.84 3.31 -0.46
N PHE A 40 1.27 2.13 -0.04
CA PHE A 40 0.57 0.87 -0.28
C PHE A 40 -0.76 0.81 0.46
N ASP A 41 -0.81 1.21 1.73
CA ASP A 41 -2.05 1.31 2.50
C ASP A 41 -3.06 2.23 1.80
N ARG A 42 -2.61 3.41 1.35
CA ARG A 42 -3.50 4.35 0.63
C ARG A 42 -3.98 3.78 -0.71
N PHE A 43 -3.13 3.06 -1.43
CA PHE A 43 -3.48 2.41 -2.68
C PHE A 43 -4.50 1.28 -2.45
N LEU A 44 -4.25 0.40 -1.50
CA LEU A 44 -5.14 -0.70 -1.15
C LEU A 44 -6.49 -0.19 -0.63
N CYS A 45 -6.51 0.84 0.22
CA CYS A 45 -7.77 1.46 0.65
C CYS A 45 -8.63 1.97 -0.51
N ARG A 46 -8.00 2.42 -1.62
CA ARG A 46 -8.72 2.84 -2.83
C ARG A 46 -9.18 1.64 -3.65
N LEU A 47 -8.31 0.65 -3.82
CA LEU A 47 -8.56 -0.55 -4.62
C LEU A 47 -9.63 -1.47 -4.02
N PHE A 48 -9.67 -1.55 -2.69
CA PHE A 48 -10.60 -2.36 -1.91
C PHE A 48 -11.72 -1.52 -1.28
N ARG A 49 -11.95 -0.29 -1.77
CA ARG A 49 -13.01 0.59 -1.27
C ARG A 49 -14.40 -0.06 -1.37
N TYR A 50 -14.62 -0.87 -2.40
CA TYR A 50 -15.87 -1.58 -2.63
C TYR A 50 -15.72 -3.07 -2.27
N SER A 51 -16.72 -3.63 -1.58
CA SER A 51 -16.73 -5.02 -1.11
C SER A 51 -16.65 -6.05 -2.26
N ALA A 52 -17.12 -5.68 -3.45
CA ALA A 52 -17.06 -6.48 -4.67
C ALA A 52 -15.77 -6.24 -5.49
N SER A 53 -14.65 -5.88 -4.86
CA SER A 53 -13.38 -5.70 -5.58
C SER A 53 -12.99 -6.99 -6.29
N ALA A 54 -12.77 -6.90 -7.60
CA ALA A 54 -12.25 -8.01 -8.41
C ALA A 54 -10.79 -8.35 -8.09
N TRP A 55 -10.12 -7.50 -7.30
CA TRP A 55 -8.72 -7.64 -6.95
C TRP A 55 -8.52 -8.49 -5.70
N VAL A 56 -7.42 -9.24 -5.67
CA VAL A 56 -6.98 -10.02 -4.52
C VAL A 56 -5.52 -9.66 -4.25
N LEU A 57 -5.22 -9.20 -3.03
CA LEU A 57 -3.85 -8.94 -2.61
C LEU A 57 -3.13 -10.26 -2.34
N LYS A 58 -1.96 -10.42 -2.96
CA LYS A 58 -1.12 -11.62 -2.89
C LYS A 58 0.32 -11.25 -2.56
N GLY A 59 1.19 -12.27 -2.60
CA GLY A 59 2.63 -12.11 -2.57
C GLY A 59 3.21 -11.64 -1.24
N GLY A 60 4.41 -11.08 -1.30
CA GLY A 60 5.21 -10.73 -0.13
C GLY A 60 4.55 -9.67 0.75
N TYR A 61 3.83 -8.71 0.15
CA TYR A 61 3.19 -7.64 0.91
C TYR A 61 1.98 -8.16 1.72
N ALA A 62 1.22 -9.12 1.17
CA ALA A 62 0.16 -9.79 1.91
C ALA A 62 0.70 -10.53 3.15
N MET A 63 1.90 -11.11 3.05
CA MET A 63 2.57 -11.74 4.18
C MET A 63 3.11 -10.72 5.17
N GLU A 64 3.68 -9.61 4.71
CA GLU A 64 4.17 -8.52 5.56
C GLU A 64 3.06 -7.91 6.43
N LEU A 65 1.84 -7.76 5.89
CA LEU A 65 0.67 -7.32 6.66
C LEU A 65 0.23 -8.33 7.74
N ARG A 66 0.53 -9.62 7.56
CA ARG A 66 0.09 -10.71 8.46
C ARG A 66 1.16 -11.12 9.47
N ILE A 67 2.44 -10.98 9.12
CA ILE A 67 3.57 -11.52 9.88
C ILE A 67 4.57 -10.40 10.15
N LYS A 68 4.73 -10.03 11.42
CA LYS A 68 5.61 -8.93 11.86
C LYS A 68 7.08 -9.08 11.44
N ALA A 69 7.56 -10.32 11.26
CA ALA A 69 8.95 -10.64 10.92
C ALA A 69 9.20 -10.84 9.41
N ALA A 70 8.22 -10.58 8.54
CA ALA A 70 8.41 -10.78 7.11
C ALA A 70 9.44 -9.79 6.52
N ARG A 71 10.17 -10.26 5.50
CA ARG A 71 11.12 -9.44 4.73
C ARG A 71 10.36 -8.29 4.06
N THR A 72 10.89 -7.07 4.17
CA THR A 72 10.37 -5.89 3.47
C THR A 72 10.29 -6.16 1.97
N THR A 73 9.11 -6.05 1.38
CA THR A 73 8.95 -6.12 -0.08
C THR A 73 8.90 -4.71 -0.69
N ARG A 74 9.30 -4.62 -1.97
CA ARG A 74 9.18 -3.41 -2.78
C ARG A 74 7.96 -3.44 -3.70
N ASP A 75 7.35 -4.61 -3.86
CA ASP A 75 6.33 -4.87 -4.87
C ASP A 75 4.97 -5.17 -4.22
N ILE A 76 3.89 -4.80 -4.91
CA ILE A 76 2.52 -5.21 -4.58
C ILE A 76 2.05 -6.19 -5.65
N ASP A 77 1.78 -7.42 -5.24
CA ASP A 77 1.23 -8.44 -6.12
C ASP A 77 -0.29 -8.47 -6.02
N LEU A 78 -0.96 -8.26 -7.16
CA LEU A 78 -2.42 -8.29 -7.27
C LEU A 78 -2.86 -9.36 -8.27
N GLY A 79 -3.85 -10.15 -7.88
CA GLY A 79 -4.55 -11.05 -8.80
C GLY A 79 -5.98 -10.56 -9.08
N LEU A 80 -6.49 -10.85 -10.27
CA LEU A 80 -7.91 -10.70 -10.58
C LEU A 80 -8.65 -12.00 -10.23
N ARG A 81 -9.79 -11.89 -9.53
CA ARG A 81 -10.68 -13.02 -9.19
C ARG A 81 -11.39 -13.55 -10.44
N GLN A 82 -11.72 -12.67 -11.36
CA GLN A 82 -12.26 -12.98 -12.67
C GLN A 82 -11.53 -12.12 -13.69
N VAL A 83 -11.05 -12.75 -14.76
CA VAL A 83 -10.50 -12.04 -15.91
C VAL A 83 -11.70 -11.53 -16.72
N PRO A 84 -11.80 -10.22 -17.04
CA PRO A 84 -12.85 -9.74 -17.93
C PRO A 84 -12.82 -10.53 -19.24
N GLU A 85 -13.97 -11.01 -19.68
CA GLU A 85 -14.10 -11.80 -20.91
C GLU A 85 -13.59 -11.01 -22.13
N THR A 86 -13.72 -9.68 -22.07
CA THR A 86 -13.16 -8.73 -23.03
C THR A 86 -11.83 -8.14 -22.52
N LEU A 87 -10.74 -8.88 -22.62
CA LEU A 87 -9.40 -8.28 -22.59
C LEU A 87 -8.95 -7.99 -24.04
N PRO A 88 -8.55 -6.76 -24.37
CA PRO A 88 -8.09 -6.40 -25.72
C PRO A 88 -6.68 -6.92 -26.04
N TRP A 89 -6.03 -7.63 -25.11
CA TRP A 89 -4.68 -8.17 -25.31
C TRP A 89 -4.72 -9.68 -25.62
N PRO A 90 -4.03 -10.15 -26.68
CA PRO A 90 -3.93 -11.58 -26.98
C PRO A 90 -3.33 -12.33 -25.79
N ARG A 91 -3.95 -13.45 -25.41
CA ARG A 91 -3.36 -14.36 -24.41
C ARG A 91 -2.20 -15.13 -25.04
N GLU A 92 -1.09 -14.44 -25.27
CA GLU A 92 0.16 -15.13 -25.53
C GLU A 92 0.63 -15.75 -24.21
N ARG A 93 0.54 -17.07 -24.19
CA ARG A 93 1.01 -17.95 -23.13
C ARG A 93 2.51 -17.66 -22.91
N CYS A 94 2.87 -17.35 -21.67
CA CYS A 94 4.26 -17.47 -21.23
C CYS A 94 4.65 -18.95 -21.16
#